data_AF-A0A1F7L934-F1
#
_entry.id   AF-A0A1F7L934-F1
#
_cell.length_a   1.000
_cell.length_b   1.000
_cell.length_c   1.000
_cell.angle_alpha   90.00
_cell.angle_beta   90.00
_cell.angle_gamma   90.00
#
_symmetry.space_group_name_H-M   'P 1'
#
loop_
_entity.id
_entity.type
_entity.pdbx_description
1 polymer ?
#
loop_
_entity_poly.entity_id
_entity_poly.type
_entity_poly.pdbx_seq_one_letter_code
_entity_poly.pdbx_strand_id
1 'polypeptide(L)' 'MKSKIPWLPSEVQSGQKTETCPRCGASTMFPWTLRRDPTRVILLRTWICTACQTTEEREEPE' A
#
# COMPACT_ATOMS: atom_id res chain seq x y z
N MET A 1 -16.56 2.57 -2.79
CA MET A 1 -16.72 1.25 -2.12
C MET A 1 -16.77 1.50 -0.62
N LYS A 2 -17.56 0.76 0.17
CA LYS A 2 -17.48 0.90 1.64
C LYS A 2 -16.16 0.32 2.14
N SER A 3 -15.47 1.07 2.98
CA SER A 3 -14.24 0.62 3.64
C SER A 3 -14.54 -0.57 4.55
N LYS A 4 -13.89 -1.72 4.32
CA LYS A 4 -13.87 -2.88 5.21
C LYS A 4 -13.03 -2.60 6.46
N ILE A 5 -11.94 -1.85 6.31
CA ILE A 5 -11.00 -1.49 7.39
C ILE A 5 -10.97 0.04 7.51
N PRO A 6 -11.65 0.64 8.50
CA PRO A 6 -11.92 2.09 8.55
C PRO A 6 -10.69 2.99 8.52
N TRP A 7 -9.57 2.56 9.10
CA TRP A 7 -8.34 3.36 9.17
C TRP A 7 -7.41 3.19 7.97
N LEU A 8 -7.75 2.28 7.05
CA LEU A 8 -7.01 2.11 5.81
C LEU A 8 -7.59 3.03 4.72
N PRO A 9 -6.74 3.57 3.83
CA PRO A 9 -7.19 4.22 2.62
C PRO A 9 -8.22 3.36 1.87
N SER A 10 -9.28 4.01 1.41
CA SER A 10 -10.36 3.39 0.63
C SER A 10 -10.49 3.96 -0.78
N GLU A 11 -9.70 5.00 -1.09
CA GLU A 11 -9.70 5.69 -2.38
C GLU A 11 -8.26 6.06 -2.76
N VAL A 12 -8.01 6.08 -4.07
CA VAL A 12 -6.74 6.51 -4.66
C VAL A 12 -6.81 8.03 -4.84
N GLN A 13 -5.81 8.75 -4.33
CA GLN A 13 -5.75 10.20 -4.49
C GLN A 13 -5.34 10.58 -5.92
N SER A 14 -5.76 11.76 -6.39
CA SER A 14 -5.37 12.23 -7.72
C SER A 14 -3.85 12.38 -7.83
N GLY A 15 -3.28 11.91 -8.94
CA GLY A 15 -1.83 11.91 -9.18
C GLY A 15 -1.04 10.80 -8.48
N GLN A 16 -1.70 9.95 -7.69
CA GLN A 16 -1.06 8.82 -7.03
C GLN A 16 -0.75 7.70 -8.04
N LYS A 17 0.51 7.29 -8.12
CA LYS A 17 0.92 6.16 -8.96
C LYS A 17 0.38 4.87 -8.36
N THR A 18 -0.30 4.08 -9.18
CA THR A 18 -0.90 2.81 -8.79
C THR A 18 -0.31 1.65 -9.58
N GLU A 19 -0.37 0.47 -8.99
CA GLU A 19 0.03 -0.82 -9.55
C GLU A 19 -1.11 -1.83 -9.44
N THR A 20 -0.96 -2.94 -10.15
CA THR A 20 -1.88 -4.08 -10.06
C THR A 20 -1.68 -4.79 -8.72
N CYS A 21 -2.76 -4.95 -7.96
CA CYS A 21 -2.73 -5.69 -6.71
C CYS A 21 -2.53 -7.19 -6.99
N PRO A 22 -1.49 -7.84 -6.44
CA PRO A 22 -1.24 -9.27 -6.66
C PRO A 22 -2.31 -10.17 -6.03
N ARG A 23 -3.09 -9.66 -5.07
CA ARG A 23 -4.15 -10.43 -4.39
C ARG A 23 -5.47 -10.43 -5.15
N CYS A 24 -5.90 -9.29 -5.70
CA CYS A 24 -7.23 -9.16 -6.30
C CYS A 24 -7.22 -8.72 -7.77
N GLY A 25 -6.06 -8.39 -8.35
CA GLY A 25 -5.93 -7.98 -9.75
C GLY A 25 -6.36 -6.54 -10.06
N ALA A 26 -6.83 -5.77 -9.07
CA ALA A 26 -7.22 -4.38 -9.29
C ALA A 26 -6.00 -3.45 -9.38
N SER A 27 -5.98 -2.51 -10.34
CA SER A 27 -4.95 -1.47 -10.50
C SER A 27 -5.14 -0.31 -9.53
N THR A 28 -5.22 -0.62 -8.23
CA THR A 28 -5.43 0.36 -7.15
C THR A 28 -4.50 0.14 -5.97
N MET A 29 -3.39 -0.58 -6.17
CA MET A 29 -2.32 -0.75 -5.19
C MET A 29 -1.38 0.45 -5.23
N PHE A 30 -1.09 1.12 -4.13
CA PHE A 30 -0.17 2.27 -4.12
C PHE A 30 0.68 2.33 -2.85
N PRO A 31 1.83 3.05 -2.87
CA PRO A 31 2.66 3.24 -1.69
C PRO A 31 1.97 4.21 -0.71
N TRP A 32 1.88 3.82 0.56
CA TRP A 32 1.14 4.57 1.58
C TRP A 32 2.03 5.10 2.70
N THR A 33 2.73 4.24 3.43
CA THR A 33 3.56 4.65 4.57
C THR A 33 4.98 4.14 4.42
N LEU A 34 5.94 4.95 4.89
CA LEU A 34 7.34 4.56 5.03
C LEU A 34 7.62 4.31 6.50
N ARG A 35 8.26 3.19 6.81
CA ARG A 35 8.80 2.94 8.14
C ARG A 35 10.22 2.42 8.05
N ARG A 36 10.97 2.62 9.13
CA ARG A 36 12.28 1.99 9.32
C ARG A 36 12.09 0.68 10.08
N ASP A 37 12.70 -0.39 9.61
CA ASP A 37 12.84 -1.64 10.38
C ASP A 37 14.01 -1.46 11.37
N PRO A 38 13.76 -1.46 12.69
CA PRO A 38 14.82 -1.25 13.68
C PRO A 38 15.77 -2.44 13.81
N THR A 39 15.36 -3.64 13.39
CA THR A 39 16.14 -4.87 13.50
C THR A 39 17.13 -4.98 12.35
N ARG A 40 16.67 -4.70 11.13
CA ARG A 40 17.47 -4.83 9.91
C ARG A 40 18.10 -3.53 9.44
N VAL A 41 17.69 -2.39 10.02
CA VAL A 41 18.16 -1.05 9.65
C VAL A 41 17.87 -0.71 8.17
N ILE A 42 16.76 -1.24 7.64
CA ILE A 42 16.28 -0.99 6.26
C ILE A 42 15.02 -0.12 6.27
N LEU A 43 14.72 0.51 5.13
CA LEU A 43 13.45 1.20 4.91
C LEU A 43 12.45 0.26 4.26
N LEU A 44 11.23 0.24 4.79
CA LEU A 44 10.12 -0.55 4.28
C LEU A 44 8.97 0.39 3.90
N ARG A 45 8.47 0.22 2.67
CA ARG A 45 7.29 0.88 2.16
C ARG A 45 6.10 -0.05 2.28
N THR A 46 5.08 0.39 3.01
CA THR A 46 3.78 -0.29 3.00
C THR A 46 3.00 0.14 1.77
N TRP A 47 2.62 -0.83 0.97
CA TRP A 47 1.70 -0.69 -0.15
C TRP A 47 0.31 -1.12 0.26
N ILE A 48 -0.71 -0.46 -0.27
CA ILE A 48 -2.12 -0.77 0.02
C ILE A 48 -2.95 -0.83 -1.25
N CYS A 49 -3.84 -1.81 -1.35
CA CYS A 49 -4.89 -1.85 -2.37
C CYS A 49 -6.21 -1.34 -1.80
N THR A 50 -6.78 -0.29 -2.39
CA THR A 50 -8.08 0.26 -1.91
C THR A 50 -9.28 -0.61 -2.29
N ALA A 51 -9.14 -1.50 -3.29
CA ALA A 51 -10.22 -2.39 -3.72
C ALA A 51 -10.44 -3.56 -2.75
N CYS A 52 -9.36 -4.22 -2.32
CA CYS A 52 -9.45 -5.36 -1.39
C CYS A 52 -8.97 -5.06 0.03
N GLN A 53 -8.40 -3.87 0.26
CA GLN A 53 -7.84 -3.41 1.54
C GLN A 53 -6.81 -4.38 2.14
N THR A 54 -5.97 -4.95 1.27
CA THR A 54 -4.75 -5.65 1.69
C THR A 54 -3.58 -4.70 1.76
N THR A 55 -2.63 -5.00 2.63
CA THR A 55 -1.32 -4.36 2.68
C THR A 55 -0.22 -5.34 2.31
N GLU A 56 0.88 -4.81 1.79
CA GLU A 56 2.11 -5.54 1.48
C GLU A 56 3.29 -4.65 1.85
N GLU A 57 4.29 -5.19 2.53
CA GLU A 57 5.52 -4.46 2.84
C GLU A 57 6.58 -4.82 1.81
N ARG A 58 7.23 -3.80 1.25
CA ARG A 58 8.32 -3.94 0.29
C ARG A 58 9.52 -3.13 0.78
N GLU A 59 10.72 -3.59 0.47
CA GLU A 59 11.92 -2.77 0.69
C GLU A 59 11.85 -1.52 -0.17
N GLU A 60 12.20 -0.37 0.42
CA GLU A 60 12.25 0.88 -0.31
C GLU A 60 13.57 0.93 -1.10
N PRO A 61 13.53 1.15 -2.43
CA PRO A 61 14.74 1.35 -3.22
C PRO A 61 15.52 2.58 -2.74
N GLU A 62 16.85 2.54 -2.87
CA GLU A 62 17.76 3.63 -2.50
C GLU A 62 17.57 4.90 -3.34
#